data_AF-A0A9Q0N6T6-F1
#
_entry.id   AF-A0A9Q0N6T6-F1
#
_cell.length_a   1.000
_cell.length_b   1.000
_cell.length_c   1.000
_cell.angle_alpha   90.00
_cell.angle_beta   90.00
_cell.angle_gamma   90.00
#
_symmetry.space_group_name_H-M   'P 1'
#
loop_
_entity.id
_entity.type
_entity.pdbx_description
1 polymer ?
#
loop_
_entity_poly.entity_id
_entity_poly.type
_entity_poly.pdbx_seq_one_letter_code
_entity_poly.pdbx_strand_id
1 'polypeptide(L)' 'MKTLFLLTIFLLFVAATIAATCEETAPGFQFSDPDDCRAYFLCVDEYSPPVRQVCPPGTHFYVGRQMCVQPEECDL' A
#
# COMPACT_ATOMS: atom_id res chain seq x y z
N MET A 1 -39.30 1.36 0.06
CA MET A 1 -38.67 1.65 -1.26
C MET A 1 -37.52 2.65 -1.14
N LYS A 2 -37.71 3.82 -0.50
CA LYS A 2 -36.62 4.79 -0.22
C LYS A 2 -35.48 4.22 0.65
N THR A 3 -35.80 3.41 1.67
CA THR A 3 -34.81 2.79 2.56
C THR A 3 -33.90 1.79 1.85
N LEU A 4 -34.43 1.00 0.91
CA LEU A 4 -33.65 0.05 0.11
C LEU A 4 -32.64 0.76 -0.80
N PHE A 5 -33.05 1.89 -1.40
CA PHE A 5 -32.20 2.72 -2.26
C PHE A 5 -31.05 3.36 -1.48
N LEU A 6 -31.32 3.83 -0.25
CA LEU A 6 -30.29 4.37 0.64
C LEU A 6 -29.30 3.29 1.09
N LEU A 7 -29.76 2.08 1.43
CA LEU A 7 -28.89 0.97 1.80
C LEU A 7 -28.00 0.52 0.64
N THR A 8 -28.53 0.45 -0.57
CA THR A 8 -27.71 0.11 -1.76
C THR A 8 -26.68 1.19 -2.06
N ILE A 9 -27.03 2.48 -1.94
CA ILE A 9 -26.07 3.57 -2.13
C ILE A 9 -24.99 3.53 -1.06
N PHE A 10 -25.36 3.32 0.21
CA PHE A 10 -24.41 3.19 1.31
C PHE A 10 -23.47 2.00 1.10
N LEU A 11 -23.98 0.83 0.70
CA LEU A 11 -23.17 -0.35 0.37
C LEU A 11 -22.23 -0.12 -0.82
N LEU A 12 -22.69 0.56 -1.87
CA LEU A 12 -21.85 0.90 -3.03
C LEU A 12 -20.74 1.89 -2.65
N PHE A 13 -21.06 2.87 -1.78
CA PHE A 13 -20.08 3.84 -1.28
C PHE A 13 -19.01 3.15 -0.42
N VAL A 14 -19.43 2.25 0.48
CA VAL A 14 -18.53 1.46 1.34
C VAL A 14 -17.65 0.51 0.52
N ALA A 15 -18.16 -0.07 -0.56
CA ALA A 15 -17.36 -0.94 -1.43
C ALA A 15 -16.28 -0.15 -2.23
N ALA A 16 -16.57 1.09 -2.64
CA ALA A 16 -15.65 1.92 -3.39
C ALA A 16 -14.48 2.47 -2.54
N THR A 17 -14.61 2.50 -1.22
CA THR A 17 -13.58 3.00 -0.30
C THR A 17 -12.48 1.98 0.03
N ILE A 18 -12.56 0.73 -0.43
CA ILE A 18 -11.57 -0.32 -0.14
C ILE A 18 -10.34 -0.23 -1.08
N ALA A 19 -9.96 0.98 -1.50
CA ALA A 19 -8.63 1.20 -2.06
C ALA A 19 -7.68 1.26 -0.86
N ALA A 20 -6.56 0.52 -0.89
CA ALA A 20 -5.51 0.66 0.11
C ALA A 20 -4.96 2.09 0.03
N THR A 21 -5.50 2.98 0.85
CA THR A 21 -5.00 4.34 1.07
C THR A 21 -3.89 4.26 2.11
N CYS A 22 -3.00 5.24 2.11
CA CYS A 22 -1.97 5.41 3.14
C CYS A 22 -2.52 5.82 4.51
N GLU A 23 -3.84 5.74 4.68
CA GLU A 23 -4.59 6.12 5.87
C GLU A 23 -4.07 5.29 7.06
N GLU A 24 -3.68 5.99 8.12
CA GLU A 24 -3.01 5.46 9.32
C GLU A 24 -1.49 5.18 9.23
N THR A 25 -0.81 5.65 8.18
CA THR A 25 0.66 5.58 8.10
C THR A 25 1.33 6.95 8.03
N ALA A 26 2.45 7.11 8.73
CA ALA A 26 3.21 8.35 8.69
C ALA A 26 3.69 8.62 7.24
N PRO A 27 3.68 9.89 6.77
CA PRO A 27 4.25 10.23 5.48
C PRO A 27 5.70 9.73 5.35
N GLY A 28 6.02 9.12 4.21
CA GLY A 28 7.32 8.47 3.98
C GLY A 28 7.39 6.99 4.40
N PHE A 29 6.32 6.44 4.99
CA PHE A 29 6.26 5.01 5.28
C PHE A 29 6.24 4.16 4.02
N GLN A 30 6.92 3.02 4.08
CA GLN A 30 7.11 2.09 2.97
C GLN A 30 6.77 0.65 3.41
N PHE A 31 6.09 -0.11 2.56
CA PHE A 31 5.76 -1.52 2.80
C PHE A 31 6.06 -2.41 1.59
N SER A 32 6.38 -3.68 1.84
CA SER A 32 6.77 -4.66 0.81
C SER A 32 5.66 -4.92 -0.20
N ASP A 33 6.03 -5.10 -1.47
CA ASP A 33 5.13 -5.70 -2.47
C ASP A 33 5.11 -7.23 -2.26
N PRO A 34 3.94 -7.84 -1.96
CA PRO A 34 3.85 -9.27 -1.67
C PRO A 34 4.16 -10.18 -2.88
N ASP A 35 4.11 -9.63 -4.10
CA ASP A 35 4.29 -10.38 -5.34
C ASP A 35 5.68 -10.16 -5.97
N ASP A 36 6.44 -9.14 -5.53
CA ASP A 36 7.76 -8.80 -6.07
C ASP A 36 8.67 -8.19 -5.00
N CYS A 37 9.61 -8.96 -4.47
CA CYS A 37 10.57 -8.50 -3.45
C CYS A 37 11.42 -7.29 -3.84
N ARG A 38 11.53 -7.02 -5.15
CA ARG A 38 12.28 -5.88 -5.66
C ARG A 38 11.41 -4.63 -5.66
N ALA A 39 10.14 -4.72 -5.28
CA ALA A 39 9.22 -3.62 -5.26
C ALA A 39 8.68 -3.36 -3.85
N TYR A 40 8.26 -2.13 -3.66
CA TYR A 40 7.64 -1.66 -2.43
C TYR A 40 6.66 -0.54 -2.77
N PHE A 41 5.82 -0.21 -1.81
CA PHE A 41 4.85 0.85 -1.91
C PHE A 41 5.26 2.00 -0.99
N LEU A 42 5.29 3.22 -1.52
CA LEU A 42 5.63 4.44 -0.79
C LEU A 42 4.39 5.31 -0.57
N CYS A 43 4.16 5.69 0.68
CA CYS A 43 3.15 6.66 1.07
C CYS A 43 3.74 8.08 1.06
N VAL A 44 3.36 8.88 0.06
CA VAL A 44 3.83 10.28 -0.06
C VAL A 44 3.00 11.22 0.80
N ASP A 45 1.70 10.95 0.93
CA ASP A 45 0.78 11.64 1.82
C ASP A 45 -0.24 10.65 2.42
N GLU A 46 -0.94 11.08 3.47
CA GLU A 46 -1.81 10.25 4.30
C GLU A 46 -3.09 9.78 3.57
N TYR A 47 -3.52 10.48 2.53
CA TYR A 47 -4.82 10.23 1.87
C TYR A 47 -4.68 9.82 0.41
N SER A 48 -3.46 9.69 -0.11
CA SER A 48 -3.21 9.21 -1.46
C SER A 48 -3.02 7.70 -1.52
N PRO A 49 -3.31 7.12 -2.69
CA PRO A 49 -2.88 5.76 -2.99
C PRO A 49 -1.35 5.66 -2.91
N PRO A 50 -0.81 4.56 -2.37
CA PRO A 50 0.61 4.33 -2.34
C PRO A 50 1.19 4.25 -3.76
N VAL A 51 2.40 4.75 -3.93
CA VAL A 51 3.11 4.69 -5.21
C VAL A 51 4.03 3.47 -5.22
N ARG A 52 3.84 2.57 -6.18
CA ARG A 52 4.75 1.43 -6.36
C ARG A 52 6.12 1.90 -6.85
N GLN A 53 7.17 1.45 -6.19
CA GLN A 53 8.56 1.70 -6.50
C GLN A 53 9.30 0.39 -6.76
N VAL A 54 10.43 0.46 -7.45
CA VAL A 54 11.31 -0.69 -7.71
C VAL A 54 12.71 -0.36 -7.23
N CYS A 55 13.29 -1.27 -6.44
CA CYS A 55 14.65 -1.20 -5.96
C CYS A 55 15.68 -1.28 -7.10
N PRO A 56 16.89 -0.74 -6.90
CA PRO A 56 17.99 -0.92 -7.84
C PRO A 56 18.26 -2.40 -8.15
N PRO A 57 18.79 -2.72 -9.35
CA PRO A 57 19.11 -4.11 -9.73
C PRO A 57 19.98 -4.81 -8.68
N GLY A 58 19.59 -6.04 -8.32
CA GLY A 58 20.31 -6.86 -7.34
C GLY A 58 20.09 -6.45 -5.88
N THR A 59 19.04 -5.69 -5.57
CA THR A 59 18.64 -5.35 -4.19
C THR A 59 17.15 -5.64 -3.97
N HIS A 60 16.78 -5.94 -2.72
CA HIS A 60 15.39 -6.19 -2.30
C HIS A 60 14.96 -5.17 -1.27
N PHE A 61 13.66 -4.85 -1.23
CA PHE A 61 13.14 -3.97 -0.18
C PHE A 61 13.09 -4.72 1.15
N TYR A 62 13.58 -4.09 2.22
CA TYR A 62 13.48 -4.62 3.57
C TYR A 62 12.71 -3.65 4.46
N VAL A 63 11.48 -4.05 4.84
CA VAL A 63 10.57 -3.23 5.64
C VAL A 63 11.18 -2.84 7.00
N GLY A 64 11.98 -3.72 7.62
CA GLY A 64 12.63 -3.46 8.90
C GLY A 64 13.67 -2.33 8.88
N ARG A 65 14.23 -2.00 7.71
CA ARG A 65 15.16 -0.85 7.54
C ARG A 65 14.58 0.26 6.64
N GLN A 66 13.37 0.08 6.10
CA GLN A 66 12.72 1.03 5.19
C GLN A 66 13.61 1.42 3.99
N MET A 67 14.34 0.45 3.44
CA MET A 67 15.28 0.68 2.33
C MET A 67 15.55 -0.58 1.51
N CYS A 68 16.08 -0.38 0.30
CA CYS A 68 16.64 -1.46 -0.51
C CYS A 68 17.98 -1.92 0.08
N VAL A 69 18.09 -3.22 0.36
CA VAL A 69 19.28 -3.85 0.92
C VAL A 69 19.82 -4.93 -0.03
N GLN A 70 21.05 -5.38 0.23
CA GLN A 70 21.56 -6.57 -0.44
C GLN A 70 20.59 -7.75 -0.22
N PRO A 71 20.46 -8.66 -1.19
CA PRO A 71 19.46 -9.71 -1.17
C PRO A 71 19.89 -10.76 -0.14
N GLU A 72 19.60 -10.49 1.13
CA GLU A 72 19.90 -11.41 2.23
C GLU A 72 18.67 -12.25 2.58
N GLU A 73 17.44 -11.76 2.36
CA GLU A 73 16.18 -12.52 2.27
C GLU A 73 15.02 -11.52 2.07
N CYS A 74 14.01 -11.86 1.26
CA CYS A 74 12.79 -11.03 1.20
C CYS A 74 11.98 -11.32 2.46
N ASP A 75 11.60 -10.28 3.21
CA ASP A 75 10.69 -10.37 4.35
C ASP A 75 11.10 -11.34 5.49
N LEU A 76 12.14 -10.97 6.26
CA LEU A 76 12.35 -11.48 7.64
C LEU A 76 11.81 -10.53 8.72
#